data_AF-A0A8I1WL73-F1
#
_entry.id   AF-A0A8I1WL73-F1
#
_cell.length_a   1.000
_cell.length_b   1.000
_cell.length_c   1.000
_cell.angle_alpha   90.00
_cell.angle_beta   90.00
_cell.angle_gamma   90.00
#
_symmetry.space_group_name_H-M   'P 1'
#
loop_
_entity.id
_entity.type
_entity.pdbx_description
1 polymer ?
#
loop_
_entity_poly.entity_id
_entity_poly.type
_entity_poly.pdbx_seq_one_letter_code
_entity_poly.pdbx_strand_id
1 'polypeptide(L)'
;MLREQRKLDHIRFALELHDSSSEATGFDGIYFLHNCLTPVNPDAVDIATHIANLALPVPVFIDAITGGAEKVKNINRNLAIIARRTGMAMAVGSQYGTVKSEIHTDTYTVVREENPKGIVFANISALASPEEAAKAVEMIRADALEI
;
A
#
# COMPACT_ATOMS: atom_id res chain seq x y z
N MET A 1 22.80 -6.10 4.46
CA MET A 1 23.05 -7.44 3.88
C MET A 1 21.94 -8.46 4.15
N LEU A 2 21.82 -9.10 5.34
CA LEU A 2 20.78 -10.15 5.55
C LEU A 2 19.33 -9.64 5.42
N ARG A 3 19.06 -8.41 5.90
CA ARG A 3 17.71 -7.82 5.90
C ARG A 3 17.23 -7.36 4.51
N GLU A 4 18.12 -6.77 3.73
CA GLU A 4 17.83 -6.36 2.34
C GLU A 4 17.57 -7.57 1.47
N GLN A 5 18.38 -8.64 1.63
CA GLN A 5 18.15 -9.89 0.91
C GLN A 5 16.77 -10.47 1.22
N ARG A 6 16.36 -10.47 2.50
CA ARG A 6 15.01 -10.89 2.90
C ARG A 6 13.90 -10.11 2.19
N LYS A 7 14.04 -8.78 2.04
CA LYS A 7 13.04 -7.95 1.34
C LYS A 7 12.93 -8.32 -0.15
N LEU A 8 14.05 -8.64 -0.79
CA LEU A 8 14.06 -9.09 -2.19
C LEU A 8 13.51 -10.50 -2.33
N ASP A 9 13.86 -11.40 -1.41
CA ASP A 9 13.35 -12.76 -1.39
C ASP A 9 11.83 -12.76 -1.18
N HIS A 10 11.29 -11.90 -0.31
CA HIS A 10 9.83 -11.73 -0.16
C HIS A 10 9.16 -11.38 -1.49
N ILE A 11 9.70 -10.41 -2.24
CA ILE A 11 9.14 -10.04 -3.55
C ILE A 11 9.27 -11.20 -4.54
N ARG A 12 10.45 -11.83 -4.61
CA ARG A 12 10.68 -12.95 -5.53
C ARG A 12 9.71 -14.09 -5.24
N PHE A 13 9.62 -14.53 -3.99
CA PHE A 13 8.72 -15.62 -3.60
C PHE A 13 7.25 -15.24 -3.76
N ALA A 14 6.87 -13.99 -3.52
CA ALA A 14 5.52 -13.51 -3.81
C ALA A 14 5.18 -13.56 -5.32
N LEU A 15 6.17 -13.38 -6.20
CA LEU A 15 5.98 -13.50 -7.66
C LEU A 15 6.08 -14.95 -8.16
N GLU A 16 6.81 -15.81 -7.45
CA GLU A 16 6.94 -17.25 -7.74
C GLU A 16 5.74 -18.06 -7.22
N LEU A 17 5.06 -17.56 -6.19
CA LEU A 17 3.71 -17.99 -5.85
C LEU A 17 2.82 -17.69 -7.06
N HIS A 18 2.68 -18.69 -7.93
CA HIS A 18 1.64 -18.68 -8.96
C HIS A 18 0.30 -18.36 -8.29
N ASP A 19 -0.63 -17.72 -9.03
CA ASP A 19 -2.04 -17.68 -8.63
C ASP A 19 -2.47 -19.11 -8.33
N SER A 20 -2.40 -19.49 -7.06
CA SER A 20 -2.77 -20.81 -6.61
C SER A 20 -4.28 -20.77 -6.59
N SER A 21 -4.87 -20.94 -7.77
CA SER A 21 -6.29 -21.24 -7.97
C SER A 21 -6.74 -22.48 -7.18
N SER A 22 -5.81 -23.15 -6.48
CA SER A 22 -6.04 -24.22 -5.53
C SER A 22 -6.43 -23.76 -4.12
N GLU A 23 -6.24 -22.49 -3.75
CA GLU A 23 -6.78 -21.95 -2.50
C GLU A 23 -7.93 -20.99 -2.84
N ALA A 24 -9.15 -21.53 -2.75
CA ALA A 24 -10.36 -20.75 -2.89
C ALA A 24 -10.28 -19.50 -2.01
N THR A 25 -10.37 -18.33 -2.61
CA THR A 25 -10.58 -17.12 -1.82
C THR A 25 -11.96 -17.24 -1.16
N GLY A 26 -12.17 -16.60 -0.01
CA GLY A 26 -13.50 -16.55 0.61
C GLY A 26 -14.59 -15.93 -0.30
N PHE A 27 -14.20 -15.35 -1.45
CA PHE A 27 -15.08 -14.78 -2.44
C PHE A 27 -15.76 -15.82 -3.37
N ASP A 28 -15.26 -17.06 -3.45
CA ASP A 28 -15.84 -18.08 -4.34
C ASP A 28 -17.28 -18.47 -3.95
N GLY A 29 -17.64 -18.27 -2.68
CA GLY A 29 -18.99 -18.47 -2.16
C GLY A 29 -19.92 -17.27 -2.29
N ILE A 30 -19.45 -16.16 -2.89
CA ILE A 30 -20.20 -14.89 -2.98
C ILE A 30 -20.66 -14.69 -4.42
N TYR A 31 -21.98 -14.59 -4.59
CA TYR A 31 -22.61 -14.36 -5.89
C TYR A 31 -23.46 -13.09 -5.86
N PHE A 32 -23.27 -12.23 -6.87
CA PHE A 32 -24.12 -11.06 -7.08
C PHE A 32 -25.25 -11.43 -8.04
N LEU A 33 -26.50 -11.14 -7.65
CA LEU A 33 -27.64 -11.32 -8.55
C LEU A 33 -27.61 -10.25 -9.65
N HIS A 34 -27.48 -10.70 -10.90
CA HIS A 34 -27.46 -9.79 -12.05
C HIS A 34 -28.85 -9.17 -12.28
N ASN A 35 -28.88 -7.84 -12.45
CA ASN A 35 -30.07 -7.11 -12.86
C ASN A 35 -29.97 -6.70 -14.33
N CYS A 36 -30.65 -7.45 -15.22
CA CYS A 36 -30.60 -7.24 -16.67
C CYS A 36 -31.26 -5.93 -17.13
N LEU A 37 -32.16 -5.37 -16.33
CA LEU A 37 -32.93 -4.15 -16.63
C LEU A 37 -32.62 -3.08 -15.59
N THR A 38 -31.32 -2.79 -15.41
CA THR A 38 -30.89 -1.78 -14.45
C THR A 38 -31.33 -0.38 -14.91
N PRO A 39 -31.95 0.42 -14.02
CA PRO A 39 -32.24 1.83 -14.30
C PRO A 39 -31.02 2.75 -14.09
N VAL A 40 -29.88 2.19 -13.65
CA VAL A 40 -28.67 2.95 -13.31
C VAL A 40 -28.01 3.47 -14.59
N ASN A 41 -27.77 4.78 -14.64
CA ASN A 41 -26.89 5.39 -15.64
C ASN A 41 -25.42 5.16 -15.23
N PRO A 42 -24.59 4.47 -16.04
CA PRO A 42 -23.18 4.23 -15.74
C PRO A 42 -22.37 5.51 -15.47
N ASP A 43 -22.69 6.60 -16.19
CA ASP A 43 -21.99 7.89 -16.03
C ASP A 43 -22.33 8.59 -14.71
N ALA A 44 -23.36 8.14 -13.99
CA ALA A 44 -23.78 8.67 -12.70
C ALA A 44 -23.31 7.80 -11.51
N VAL A 45 -22.54 6.73 -11.76
CA VAL A 45 -22.02 5.87 -10.70
C VAL A 45 -20.87 6.57 -9.98
N ASP A 46 -21.07 6.86 -8.70
CA ASP A 46 -20.01 7.34 -7.80
C ASP A 46 -19.49 6.16 -6.97
N ILE A 47 -18.17 5.93 -7.05
CA ILE A 47 -17.47 4.87 -6.30
C ILE A 47 -16.61 5.44 -5.17
N ALA A 48 -16.68 6.75 -4.94
CA ALA A 48 -15.97 7.37 -3.83
C ALA A 48 -16.44 6.80 -2.50
N THR A 49 -15.50 6.66 -1.57
CA THR A 49 -15.76 6.11 -0.24
C THR A 49 -14.92 6.82 0.81
N HIS A 50 -15.08 6.44 2.07
CA HIS A 50 -14.30 6.98 3.17
C HIS A 50 -13.71 5.87 4.03
N ILE A 51 -12.48 6.08 4.51
CA ILE A 51 -11.90 5.33 5.61
C ILE A 51 -11.67 6.33 6.73
N ALA A 52 -12.42 6.21 7.82
CA ALA A 52 -12.47 7.22 8.88
C ALA A 52 -12.71 8.64 8.30
N ASN A 53 -11.74 9.54 8.44
CA ASN A 53 -11.78 10.92 7.94
C ASN A 53 -11.11 11.10 6.57
N LEU A 54 -10.64 10.03 5.94
CA LEU A 54 -10.00 10.07 4.63
C LEU A 54 -11.04 9.84 3.54
N ALA A 55 -11.13 10.76 2.58
CA ALA A 55 -11.97 10.62 1.40
C ALA A 55 -11.17 9.93 0.27
N LEU A 56 -11.62 8.75 -0.16
CA LEU A 56 -10.98 7.98 -1.22
C LEU A 56 -11.78 8.12 -2.50
N PRO A 57 -11.18 8.61 -3.61
CA PRO A 57 -11.83 8.67 -4.92
C PRO A 57 -12.23 7.30 -5.48
N VAL A 58 -11.57 6.24 -5.01
CA VAL A 58 -11.80 4.85 -5.45
C VAL A 58 -11.79 3.90 -4.25
N PRO A 59 -12.60 2.83 -4.25
CA PRO A 59 -12.79 1.95 -3.09
C PRO A 59 -11.73 0.83 -3.01
N VAL A 60 -10.51 1.11 -3.50
CA VAL A 60 -9.38 0.19 -3.53
C VAL A 60 -8.08 0.97 -3.31
N PHE A 61 -7.09 0.35 -2.69
CA PHE A 61 -5.79 0.96 -2.46
C PHE A 61 -4.66 -0.05 -2.66
N ILE A 62 -3.44 0.46 -2.85
CA ILE A 62 -2.24 -0.37 -2.95
C ILE A 62 -1.75 -0.67 -1.54
N ASP A 63 -1.83 -1.92 -1.11
CA ASP A 63 -1.46 -2.33 0.24
C ASP A 63 0.08 -2.47 0.42
N ALA A 64 0.53 -2.66 1.66
CA ALA A 64 1.92 -2.61 2.08
C ALA A 64 2.78 -3.74 1.47
N ILE A 65 3.61 -3.40 0.48
CA ILE A 65 4.47 -4.38 -0.21
C ILE A 65 5.93 -4.29 0.25
N THR A 66 6.60 -3.15 0.05
CA THR A 66 8.07 -3.09 0.17
C THR A 66 8.65 -1.74 0.59
N GLY A 67 9.98 -1.73 0.74
CA GLY A 67 10.81 -0.65 1.25
C GLY A 67 11.94 -1.20 2.13
N GLY A 68 12.99 -0.40 2.33
CA GLY A 68 14.11 -0.74 3.21
C GLY A 68 15.26 -1.49 2.52
N ALA A 69 15.36 -1.39 1.19
CA ALA A 69 16.51 -1.85 0.40
C ALA A 69 16.62 -1.01 -0.88
N GLU A 70 17.83 -0.65 -1.30
CA GLU A 70 18.06 0.21 -2.48
C GLU A 70 17.35 -0.32 -3.74
N LYS A 71 17.45 -1.64 -3.96
CA LYS A 71 16.89 -2.33 -5.12
C LYS A 71 15.35 -2.25 -5.21
N VAL A 72 14.64 -1.96 -4.13
CA VAL A 72 13.17 -1.86 -4.12
C VAL A 72 12.65 -0.42 -4.21
N LYS A 73 13.53 0.59 -4.19
CA LYS A 73 13.16 2.00 -4.33
C LYS A 73 12.31 2.27 -5.57
N ASN A 74 12.71 1.69 -6.70
CA ASN A 74 12.00 1.87 -7.96
C ASN A 74 10.58 1.27 -7.94
N ILE A 75 10.35 0.22 -7.13
CA ILE A 75 9.02 -0.36 -6.97
C ILE A 75 8.12 0.64 -6.25
N ASN A 76 8.56 1.18 -5.11
CA ASN A 76 7.81 2.21 -4.38
C ASN A 76 7.57 3.46 -5.22
N ARG A 77 8.56 3.91 -6.02
CA ARG A 77 8.39 5.02 -6.96
C ARG A 77 7.25 4.74 -7.96
N ASN A 78 7.28 3.57 -8.62
CA ASN A 78 6.30 3.24 -9.64
C ASN A 78 4.89 3.10 -9.07
N LEU A 79 4.75 2.45 -7.90
CA LEU A 79 3.47 2.34 -7.19
C LEU A 79 2.93 3.71 -6.80
N ALA A 80 3.80 4.63 -6.33
CA ALA A 80 3.38 5.99 -5.99
C ALA A 80 2.90 6.78 -7.21
N ILE A 81 3.55 6.61 -8.37
CA ILE A 81 3.10 7.20 -9.64
C ILE A 81 1.74 6.63 -10.05
N ILE A 82 1.53 5.32 -9.89
CA ILE A 82 0.23 4.68 -10.17
C ILE A 82 -0.84 5.26 -9.26
N ALA A 83 -0.61 5.25 -7.94
CA ALA A 83 -1.52 5.80 -6.94
C ALA A 83 -1.90 7.26 -7.24
N ARG A 84 -0.92 8.10 -7.59
CA ARG A 84 -1.16 9.49 -8.01
C ARG A 84 -2.08 9.58 -9.24
N ARG A 85 -1.84 8.72 -10.25
CA ARG A 85 -2.60 8.76 -11.52
C ARG A 85 -4.00 8.19 -11.41
N THR A 86 -4.22 7.23 -10.51
CA THR A 86 -5.51 6.56 -10.32
C THR A 86 -6.34 7.16 -9.20
N GLY A 87 -5.74 7.97 -8.34
CA GLY A 87 -6.38 8.48 -7.11
C GLY A 87 -6.47 7.42 -6.00
N MET A 88 -5.82 6.27 -6.16
CA MET A 88 -5.75 5.26 -5.11
C MET A 88 -4.91 5.75 -3.94
N ALA A 89 -5.30 5.37 -2.72
CA ALA A 89 -4.39 5.41 -1.59
C ALA A 89 -3.27 4.36 -1.76
N MET A 90 -2.17 4.54 -1.04
CA MET A 90 -1.04 3.60 -1.06
C MET A 90 -0.41 3.47 0.32
N ALA A 91 -0.22 2.24 0.79
CA ALA A 91 0.61 1.91 1.92
C ALA A 91 2.04 1.59 1.49
N VAL A 92 3.01 1.94 2.33
CA VAL A 92 4.40 1.48 2.15
C VAL A 92 4.62 0.18 2.91
N GLY A 93 5.63 -0.62 2.55
CA GLY A 93 6.01 -1.78 3.35
C GLY A 93 6.56 -1.39 4.72
N SER A 94 6.66 -2.36 5.64
CA SER A 94 7.10 -2.12 7.02
C SER A 94 8.41 -1.30 7.13
N GLN A 95 8.28 -0.12 7.72
CA GLN A 95 9.33 0.87 7.99
C GLN A 95 10.16 0.53 9.25
N TYR A 96 9.80 -0.52 9.99
CA TYR A 96 10.35 -0.85 11.32
C TYR A 96 11.88 -0.93 11.35
N GLY A 97 12.50 -1.32 10.23
CA GLY A 97 13.95 -1.35 10.15
C GLY A 97 14.60 -0.01 9.97
N THR A 98 14.05 0.74 9.03
CA THR A 98 14.56 2.04 8.65
C THR A 98 14.33 3.05 9.76
N VAL A 99 13.24 2.94 10.53
CA VAL A 99 13.05 3.77 11.73
C VAL A 99 14.16 3.56 12.78
N LYS A 100 14.67 2.33 12.92
CA LYS A 100 15.72 1.99 13.90
C LYS A 100 17.13 2.33 13.43
N SER A 101 17.41 2.13 12.14
CA SER A 101 18.77 2.30 11.60
C SER A 101 18.96 3.59 10.82
N GLU A 102 17.88 4.28 10.42
CA GLU A 102 17.87 5.44 9.52
C GLU A 102 18.46 5.17 8.12
N ILE A 103 18.60 3.89 7.76
CA ILE A 103 19.14 3.43 6.46
C ILE A 103 17.98 3.15 5.51
N HIS A 104 18.15 3.51 4.23
CA HIS A 104 17.18 3.32 3.14
C HIS A 104 15.91 4.17 3.30
N THR A 105 15.98 5.27 4.03
CA THR A 105 14.89 6.26 4.17
C THR A 105 14.38 6.75 2.81
N ASP A 106 15.29 6.94 1.87
CA ASP A 106 15.02 7.37 0.50
C ASP A 106 14.17 6.35 -0.30
N THR A 107 14.14 5.09 0.12
CA THR A 107 13.28 4.06 -0.48
C THR A 107 11.80 4.20 -0.09
N TYR A 108 11.51 5.03 0.92
CA TYR A 108 10.16 5.39 1.37
C TYR A 108 9.80 6.82 0.99
N THR A 109 10.71 7.80 1.20
CA THR A 109 10.41 9.22 0.90
C THR A 109 10.08 9.45 -0.57
N VAL A 110 10.62 8.63 -1.47
CA VAL A 110 10.29 8.62 -2.90
C VAL A 110 8.79 8.54 -3.16
N VAL A 111 8.02 7.88 -2.29
CA VAL A 111 6.55 7.79 -2.42
C VAL A 111 5.93 9.18 -2.29
N ARG A 112 6.39 9.99 -1.34
CA ARG A 112 5.88 11.33 -1.12
C ARG A 112 6.47 12.36 -2.08
N GLU A 113 7.66 12.11 -2.63
CA GLU A 113 8.23 12.88 -3.74
C GLU A 113 7.36 12.73 -5.00
N GLU A 114 6.95 11.52 -5.35
CA GLU A 114 6.10 11.26 -6.51
C GLU A 114 4.62 11.58 -6.25
N ASN A 115 4.11 11.30 -5.07
CA ASN A 115 2.70 11.51 -4.72
C ASN A 115 2.53 12.51 -3.55
N PRO A 116 2.87 13.80 -3.74
CA PRO A 116 2.93 14.78 -2.66
C PRO A 116 1.57 15.13 -2.05
N LYS A 117 0.47 14.88 -2.77
CA LYS A 117 -0.91 15.21 -2.37
C LYS A 117 -1.82 13.99 -2.21
N GLY A 118 -1.35 12.79 -2.54
CA GLY A 118 -2.14 11.58 -2.42
C GLY A 118 -2.24 11.09 -0.98
N ILE A 119 -3.07 10.09 -0.76
CA ILE A 119 -3.25 9.47 0.55
C ILE A 119 -2.21 8.35 0.70
N VAL A 120 -1.33 8.47 1.69
CA VAL A 120 -0.24 7.51 1.92
C VAL A 120 -0.31 6.97 3.34
N PHE A 121 -0.25 5.66 3.49
CA PHE A 121 -0.23 4.98 4.78
C PHE A 121 1.20 4.57 5.14
N ALA A 122 1.60 4.91 6.37
CA ALA A 122 2.79 4.35 6.99
C ALA A 122 2.49 2.91 7.42
N ASN A 123 3.53 2.08 7.53
CA ASN A 123 3.39 0.71 8.00
C ASN A 123 4.51 0.40 8.99
N ILE A 124 4.13 0.00 10.20
CA ILE A 124 5.07 -0.33 11.28
C ILE A 124 4.71 -1.68 11.89
N SER A 125 5.59 -2.25 12.70
CA SER A 125 5.28 -3.48 13.43
C SER A 125 4.54 -3.15 14.72
N ALA A 126 3.59 -3.99 15.14
CA ALA A 126 3.03 -4.00 16.49
C ALA A 126 4.07 -4.06 17.65
N LEU A 127 5.33 -4.43 17.36
CA LEU A 127 6.44 -4.39 18.32
C LEU A 127 7.13 -3.03 18.44
N ALA A 128 6.65 -2.00 17.74
CA ALA A 128 7.22 -0.66 17.76
C ALA A 128 6.71 0.16 18.95
N SER A 129 7.56 1.05 19.47
CA SER A 129 7.11 2.03 20.45
C SER A 129 6.27 3.14 19.78
N PRO A 130 5.48 3.91 20.54
CA PRO A 130 4.76 5.06 20.00
C PRO A 130 5.69 6.09 19.31
N GLU A 131 6.90 6.28 19.82
CA GLU A 131 7.90 7.17 19.21
C GLU A 131 8.40 6.63 17.87
N GLU A 132 8.62 5.32 17.77
CA GLU A 132 8.98 4.68 16.50
C GLU A 132 7.84 4.76 15.48
N ALA A 133 6.59 4.62 15.93
CA ALA A 133 5.40 4.81 15.10
C ALA A 133 5.30 6.25 14.58
N ALA A 134 5.52 7.25 15.44
CA ALA A 134 5.55 8.66 15.04
C ALA A 134 6.64 8.94 13.99
N LYS A 135 7.84 8.39 14.17
CA LYS A 135 8.92 8.50 13.18
C LYS A 135 8.54 7.89 11.82
N ALA A 136 7.83 6.76 11.81
CA ALA A 136 7.35 6.14 10.57
C ALA A 136 6.37 7.05 9.82
N VAL A 137 5.43 7.67 10.55
CA VAL A 137 4.48 8.64 9.99
C VAL A 137 5.21 9.87 9.44
N GLU A 138 6.12 10.45 10.22
CA GLU A 138 6.89 11.64 9.82
C GLU A 138 7.73 11.41 8.57
N MET A 139 8.37 10.24 8.45
CA MET A 139 9.26 9.87 7.34
C MET A 139 8.62 10.08 5.97
N ILE A 140 7.33 9.80 5.83
CA ILE A 140 6.60 9.92 4.57
C ILE A 140 5.45 10.92 4.64
N ARG A 141 5.34 11.66 5.75
CA ARG A 141 4.20 12.53 6.08
C ARG A 141 2.88 11.78 5.88
N ALA A 142 2.73 10.62 6.50
CA ALA A 142 1.60 9.71 6.25
C ALA A 142 0.26 10.29 6.72
N ASP A 143 -0.81 9.87 6.05
CA ASP A 143 -2.20 10.23 6.34
C ASP A 143 -2.86 9.21 7.30
N ALA A 144 -2.35 7.97 7.33
CA ALA A 144 -2.72 6.93 8.29
C ALA A 144 -1.53 6.01 8.61
N LEU A 145 -1.69 5.14 9.60
CA LEU A 145 -0.69 4.16 10.04
C LEU A 145 -1.30 2.77 10.16
N GLU A 146 -0.66 1.80 9.50
CA GLU A 146 -0.88 0.37 9.65
C GLU A 146 0.10 -0.22 10.68
N ILE A 147 -0.37 -1.15 11.52
CA ILE A 147 0.37 -1.75 12.64
C ILE A 147 0.29 -3.28 12.57
#